data_AF-A0A1H6AZF3-F1
#
_entry.id   AF-A0A1H6AZF3-F1
#
_cell.length_a   1.000
_cell.length_b   1.000
_cell.length_c   1.000
_cell.angle_alpha   90.00
_cell.angle_beta   90.00
_cell.angle_gamma   90.00
#
_symmetry.space_group_name_H-M   'P 1'
#
loop_
_entity.id
_entity.type
_entity.pdbx_description
1 polymer ?
#
loop_
_entity_poly.entity_id
_entity_poly.type
_entity_poly.pdbx_seq_one_letter_code
_entity_poly.pdbx_strand_id
1 'polypeptide(L)' 'MGFELSPEEIEAFTTELSRLREEHRDLDSAIDALERVGPINQIQVQRLKKRKLYLKDRITQIEDALTPDIIA' A
#
# COMPACT_ATOMS: atom_id res chain seq x y z
N MET A 1 1.30 8.05 26.85
CA MET A 1 0.08 7.23 26.90
C MET A 1 0.24 6.22 25.79
N GLY A 2 0.74 5.02 26.11
CA GLY A 2 0.89 3.95 25.13
C GLY A 2 -0.49 3.47 24.76
N PHE A 3 -0.92 3.70 23.52
CA PHE A 3 -2.12 3.07 23.00
C PHE A 3 -1.76 1.60 22.75
N GLU A 4 -2.15 0.72 23.67
CA GLU A 4 -2.25 -0.70 23.36
C GLU A 4 -3.44 -0.84 22.40
N LEU A 5 -3.15 -1.15 21.13
CA LEU A 5 -4.18 -1.55 20.18
C LEU A 5 -4.90 -2.78 20.73
N SER A 6 -6.23 -2.75 20.73
CA SER A 6 -7.00 -3.92 21.12
C SER A 6 -6.82 -5.05 20.10
N PRO A 7 -7.03 -6.33 20.48
CA PRO A 7 -6.88 -7.45 19.56
C PRO A 7 -7.74 -7.32 18.28
N GLU A 8 -8.94 -6.74 18.43
CA GLU A 8 -9.86 -6.43 17.32
C GLU A 8 -9.32 -5.32 16.39
N GLU A 9 -8.64 -4.30 16.92
CA GLU A 9 -7.98 -3.27 16.12
C GLU A 9 -6.77 -3.84 15.35
N ILE A 10 -5.99 -4.71 15.99
CA ILE A 10 -4.86 -5.41 15.35
C ILE A 10 -5.36 -6.28 14.18
N GLU A 11 -6.44 -7.03 14.37
CA GLU A 11 -7.03 -7.86 13.33
C GLU A 11 -7.56 -7.01 12.16
N ALA A 12 -8.24 -5.90 12.46
CA ALA A 12 -8.74 -4.97 11.46
C ALA A 12 -7.59 -4.36 10.63
N PHE A 13 -6.54 -3.87 11.29
CA PHE A 13 -5.36 -3.33 10.61
C PHE A 13 -4.61 -4.39 9.80
N THR A 14 -4.49 -5.60 10.30
CA THR A 14 -3.83 -6.71 9.58
C THR A 14 -4.60 -7.11 8.31
N THR A 15 -5.93 -7.11 8.39
CA THR A 15 -6.81 -7.38 7.26
C THR A 15 -6.69 -6.28 6.21
N GLU A 16 -6.75 -5.02 6.63
CA GLU A 16 -6.58 -3.87 5.74
C GLU A 16 -5.18 -3.86 5.10
N LEU A 17 -4.13 -4.12 5.88
CA LEU A 17 -2.76 -4.22 5.40
C LEU A 17 -2.62 -5.28 4.29
N SER A 18 -3.23 -6.45 4.49
CA SER A 18 -3.22 -7.53 3.50
C SER A 18 -3.90 -7.11 2.19
N ARG A 19 -5.06 -6.47 2.30
CA ARG A 19 -5.80 -5.93 1.15
C ARG A 19 -4.99 -4.86 0.40
N LEU A 20 -4.38 -3.90 1.10
CA LEU A 20 -3.60 -2.84 0.48
C LEU A 20 -2.36 -3.39 -0.22
N ARG A 21 -1.70 -4.41 0.37
CA ARG A 21 -0.55 -5.09 -0.25
C ARG A 21 -0.93 -5.84 -1.53
N GLU A 22 -2.09 -6.48 -1.55
CA GLU A 22 -2.64 -7.11 -2.75
C GLU A 22 -2.91 -6.06 -3.85
N GLU A 23 -3.67 -5.00 -3.52
CA GLU A 23 -3.96 -3.92 -4.48
C GLU A 23 -2.68 -3.26 -5.01
N HIS A 24 -1.67 -3.05 -4.16
CA HIS A 24 -0.38 -2.51 -4.57
C HIS A 24 0.35 -3.44 -5.56
N ARG A 25 0.28 -4.76 -5.37
CA ARG A 25 0.88 -5.75 -6.30
C ARG A 25 0.14 -5.80 -7.63
N ASP A 26 -1.17 -5.70 -7.61
CA ASP A 26 -2.00 -5.66 -8.82
C ASP A 26 -1.70 -4.40 -9.64
N LEU A 27 -1.54 -3.25 -8.98
CA LEU A 27 -1.14 -2.02 -9.65
C LEU A 27 0.25 -2.13 -10.28
N ASP A 28 1.18 -2.83 -9.63
CA ASP A 28 2.52 -3.07 -10.20
C ASP A 28 2.42 -3.87 -11.50
N SER A 29 1.68 -4.97 -11.47
CA SER A 29 1.44 -5.83 -12.64
C SER A 29 0.75 -5.07 -13.78
N ALA A 30 -0.22 -4.21 -13.45
CA ALA A 30 -0.92 -3.37 -14.42
C ALA A 30 0.00 -2.30 -15.05
N ILE A 31 0.88 -1.69 -14.26
CA ILE A 31 1.89 -0.73 -14.74
C ILE A 31 2.83 -1.43 -15.71
N ASP A 32 3.39 -2.58 -15.33
CA ASP A 32 4.31 -3.36 -16.17
C ASP A 32 3.66 -3.76 -17.50
N ALA A 33 2.39 -4.17 -17.48
CA ALA A 33 1.64 -4.50 -18.68
C ALA A 33 1.47 -3.26 -19.59
N LEU A 34 1.10 -2.11 -19.02
CA LEU A 34 0.88 -0.87 -19.79
C LEU A 34 2.17 -0.30 -20.37
N GLU A 35 3.30 -0.42 -19.64
CA GLU A 35 4.61 0.02 -20.11
C GLU A 35 5.10 -0.82 -21.30
N ARG A 36 4.76 -2.12 -21.35
CA ARG A 36 5.09 -3.00 -22.49
C ARG A 36 4.30 -2.69 -23.76
N VAL A 37 3.10 -2.13 -23.65
CA VAL A 37 2.24 -1.78 -24.81
C VAL A 37 2.76 -0.54 -25.55
N GLY A 38 3.52 0.33 -24.87
CA GLY A 38 4.23 1.47 -25.47
C GLY A 38 3.84 2.84 -24.93
N PRO A 39 4.44 3.92 -25.46
CA PRO A 39 4.42 5.27 -24.86
C PRO A 39 3.04 5.96 -24.88
N ILE A 40 2.07 5.45 -25.63
CA ILE A 40 0.71 6.02 -25.70
C ILE A 40 -0.01 6.02 -24.33
N ASN A 41 0.41 5.13 -23.42
CA ASN A 41 -0.21 4.98 -22.10
C ASN A 41 0.49 5.78 -20.99
N GLN A 42 1.44 6.66 -21.31
CA GLN A 42 2.24 7.36 -20.28
C GLN A 42 1.39 8.08 -19.23
N ILE A 43 0.31 8.78 -19.62
CA ILE A 43 -0.58 9.45 -18.65
C ILE A 43 -1.25 8.44 -17.71
N GLN A 44 -1.69 7.29 -18.24
CA GLN A 44 -2.31 6.24 -17.43
C GLN A 44 -1.30 5.62 -16.46
N VAL A 45 -0.10 5.30 -16.95
CA VAL A 45 1.02 4.80 -16.14
C VAL A 45 1.35 5.77 -15.00
N GLN A 46 1.42 7.08 -15.28
CA GLN A 46 1.68 8.09 -14.24
C GLN A 46 0.58 8.13 -13.17
N ARG A 47 -0.69 8.00 -13.56
CA ARG A 47 -1.82 7.93 -12.61
C ARG A 47 -1.74 6.68 -11.73
N LEU A 48 -1.41 5.52 -12.31
CA LEU A 48 -1.26 4.27 -11.56
C LEU A 48 -0.06 4.33 -10.62
N LYS A 49 1.08 4.87 -11.05
CA LYS A 49 2.26 5.08 -10.19
C LYS A 49 1.94 5.98 -9.00
N LYS A 50 1.16 7.06 -9.21
CA LYS A 50 0.69 7.92 -8.12
C LYS A 50 -0.20 7.16 -7.14
N ARG A 51 -1.14 6.34 -7.62
CA ARG A 51 -1.97 5.50 -6.76
C ARG A 51 -1.14 4.46 -6.00
N LYS A 52 -0.18 3.83 -6.66
CA LYS A 52 0.77 2.88 -6.06
C LYS A 52 1.56 3.52 -4.92
N LEU A 53 2.05 4.75 -5.11
CA LEU A 53 2.73 5.51 -4.07
C LEU A 53 1.82 5.76 -2.85
N TYR A 54 0.58 6.20 -3.08
CA TYR A 54 -0.39 6.40 -2.01
C TYR A 54 -0.67 5.11 -1.21
N LEU A 55 -0.82 3.96 -1.89
CA LEU A 55 -1.00 2.68 -1.21
C LEU A 55 0.23 2.31 -0.39
N LYS A 56 1.44 2.54 -0.91
CA LYS A 56 2.67 2.32 -0.16
C LYS A 56 2.72 3.17 1.11
N ASP A 57 2.41 4.46 1.01
CA ASP A 57 2.40 5.36 2.17
C ASP A 57 1.36 4.91 3.20
N ARG A 58 0.20 4.42 2.75
CA ARG A 58 -0.85 3.90 3.64
C ARG A 58 -0.44 2.59 4.32
N ILE A 59 0.20 1.68 3.58
CA ILE A 59 0.79 0.45 4.11
C ILE A 59 1.79 0.79 5.22
N THR A 60 2.72 1.70 4.97
CA THR A 60 3.72 2.11 5.98
C THR A 60 3.05 2.70 7.22
N GLN A 61 2.03 3.54 7.08
CA GLN A 61 1.30 4.07 8.25
C GLN A 61 0.63 2.98 9.09
N ILE A 62 0.07 1.94 8.46
CA ILE A 62 -0.59 0.84 9.17
C ILE A 62 0.46 -0.07 9.81
N GLU A 63 1.57 -0.31 9.12
CA GLU A 63 2.73 -1.04 9.66
C GLU A 63 3.29 -0.32 10.89
N ASP A 64 3.53 0.99 10.81
CA ASP A 64 4.02 1.80 11.94
C ASP A 64 3.06 1.78 13.13
N ALA A 65 1.74 1.78 12.88
CA ALA A 65 0.73 1.65 13.93
C ALA A 65 0.74 0.25 14.59
N LEU A 66 1.02 -0.80 13.82
CA LEU A 66 1.11 -2.19 14.30
C LEU A 66 2.46 -2.51 14.96
N THR A 67 3.53 -1.83 14.57
CA THR A 67 4.89 -2.04 15.09
C THR A 67 5.47 -0.76 15.71
N PRO A 68 4.85 -0.21 16.76
CA PRO A 68 5.23 1.10 17.33
C PRO A 68 6.65 1.18 17.91
N ASP A 69 7.43 0.09 17.91
CA ASP A 69 8.69 -0.06 18.68
C ASP A 69 9.92 -0.49 17.84
N ILE A 70 9.96 -0.18 16.52
CA ILE A 70 11.10 -0.58 15.65
C ILE A 70 11.83 0.63 15.01
N ILE A 71 11.28 1.85 15.08
CA ILE A 71 11.85 3.06 14.45
C ILE A 71 11.96 4.23 15.47
N ALA A 72 12.62 4.01 16.61
CA ALA A 72 12.99 5.04 17.59
C ALA A 72 14.49 5.05 17.86
#